data_AF-A0AAN8RUM2-F1
#
_entry.id   AF-A0AAN8RUM2-F1
#
_cell.length_a   1.000
_cell.length_b   1.000
_cell.length_c   1.000
_cell.angle_alpha   90.00
_cell.angle_beta   90.00
_cell.angle_gamma   90.00
#
_symmetry.space_group_name_H-M   'P 1'
#
loop_
_entity.id
_entity.type
_entity.pdbx_description
1 polymer ?
#
loop_
_entity_poly.entity_id
_entity_poly.type
_entity_poly.pdbx_seq_one_letter_code
_entity_poly.pdbx_strand_id
1 'polypeptide(L)'
;MPQFALRHCLVMKGTATEDPSPEFFSWIRANGIKFLNFGIGEITAPWDPEIERNVIGALQALAEASNGRILVTCTMGRHRTGTVIGCLRRLQNWSITSTFAEYRRFTGGNRYKVIDELHNIEQFNRSSVELPELEDRQAWLQEA
;
A
#
# COMPACT_ATOMS: atom_id res chain seq x y z
N MET A 1 -22.32 -8.54 13.58
CA MET A 1 -21.60 -8.33 12.30
C MET A 1 -20.21 -8.89 12.48
N PRO A 2 -19.64 -9.68 11.54
CA PRO A 2 -18.28 -10.16 11.70
C PRO A 2 -17.37 -8.94 11.58
N GLN A 3 -16.84 -8.49 12.71
CA GLN A 3 -15.86 -7.43 12.77
C GLN A 3 -14.66 -7.94 11.97
N PHE A 4 -14.22 -7.21 10.93
CA PHE A 4 -12.97 -7.53 10.25
C PHE A 4 -11.88 -7.55 11.33
N ALA A 5 -11.40 -8.74 11.71
CA ALA A 5 -10.39 -8.89 12.76
C ALA A 5 -9.03 -8.46 12.20
N LEU A 6 -8.88 -7.14 12.06
CA LEU A 6 -7.67 -6.44 11.62
C LEU A 6 -6.60 -6.61 12.69
N ARG A 7 -5.37 -6.92 12.26
CA ARG A 7 -4.21 -7.02 13.17
C ARG A 7 -3.27 -5.84 13.00
N HIS A 8 -3.19 -5.30 11.78
CA HIS A 8 -2.32 -4.18 11.46
C HIS A 8 -3.08 -3.15 10.61
N CYS A 9 -2.66 -1.89 10.73
CA CYS A 9 -3.10 -0.81 9.86
C CYS A 9 -1.86 -0.12 9.28
N LEU A 10 -1.74 -0.20 7.97
CA LEU A 10 -0.71 0.42 7.17
C LEU A 10 -1.20 1.80 6.70
N VAL A 11 -0.65 2.86 7.30
CA VAL A 11 -0.98 4.24 6.92
C VAL A 11 0.20 4.88 6.20
N MET A 12 -0.06 5.42 5.02
CA MET A 12 0.92 6.13 4.21
C MET A 12 0.76 7.63 4.38
N LYS A 13 1.71 8.26 5.09
CA LYS A 13 1.78 9.71 5.28
C LYS A 13 3.19 10.22 5.09
N GLY A 14 3.35 11.41 4.49
CA GLY A 14 4.66 12.02 4.26
C GLY A 14 5.11 12.94 5.39
N THR A 15 4.16 13.47 6.16
CA THR A 15 4.44 14.49 7.18
C THR A 15 3.65 14.26 8.47
N ALA A 16 4.04 14.93 9.56
CA ALA A 16 3.33 14.88 10.83
C ALA A 16 1.97 15.60 10.79
N THR A 17 1.79 16.56 9.87
CA THR A 17 0.53 17.28 9.70
C THR A 17 -0.59 16.42 9.10
N GLU A 18 -0.25 15.25 8.55
CA GLU A 18 -1.18 14.26 8.04
C GLU A 18 -1.51 13.16 9.07
N ASP A 19 -1.20 13.37 10.36
CA ASP A 19 -1.49 12.39 11.40
C ASP A 19 -2.99 12.09 11.50
N PRO A 20 -3.39 10.81 11.58
CA PRO A 20 -4.77 10.44 11.88
C PRO A 20 -5.27 11.08 13.18
N SER A 21 -6.60 11.18 13.31
CA SER A 21 -7.19 11.81 14.48
C SER A 21 -6.86 11.03 15.78
N PRO A 22 -6.84 11.69 16.94
CA PRO A 22 -6.63 11.02 18.24
C PRO A 22 -7.64 9.90 18.51
N GLU A 23 -8.87 10.03 17.99
CA GLU A 23 -9.91 9.00 18.08
C GLU A 23 -9.51 7.75 17.30
N PHE A 24 -8.91 7.91 16.11
CA PHE A 24 -8.40 6.79 15.32
C PHE A 24 -7.30 6.03 16.05
N PHE A 25 -6.34 6.73 16.65
CA PHE A 25 -5.30 6.09 17.47
C PHE A 25 -5.87 5.40 18.71
N SER A 26 -6.92 5.96 19.31
CA SER A 26 -7.61 5.34 20.44
C SER A 26 -8.34 4.07 20.02
N TRP A 27 -8.99 4.08 18.86
CA TRP A 27 -9.60 2.89 18.26
C TRP A 27 -8.56 1.80 17.92
N ILE A 28 -7.43 2.16 17.31
CA ILE A 28 -6.33 1.23 17.03
C ILE A 28 -5.85 0.53 18.32
N ARG A 29 -5.56 1.31 19.37
CA ARG A 29 -5.10 0.79 20.66
C ARG A 29 -6.15 -0.09 21.32
N ALA A 30 -7.42 0.32 21.32
CA ALA A 30 -8.52 -0.43 21.92
C ALA A 30 -8.74 -1.80 21.25
N ASN A 31 -8.41 -1.92 19.96
CA ASN A 31 -8.57 -3.16 19.20
C ASN A 31 -7.25 -3.96 19.08
N GLY A 32 -6.17 -3.53 19.73
CA GLY A 32 -4.86 -4.19 19.64
C GLY A 32 -4.25 -4.19 18.24
N ILE A 33 -4.64 -3.23 17.40
CA ILE A 33 -4.15 -3.10 16.03
C ILE A 33 -2.77 -2.44 16.09
N LYS A 34 -1.79 -2.98 15.36
CA LYS A 34 -0.49 -2.33 15.22
C LYS A 34 -0.52 -1.31 14.07
N PHE A 35 -0.06 -0.10 14.34
CA PHE A 35 0.05 0.96 13.34
C PHE A 35 1.43 0.89 12.66
N LEU A 36 1.44 0.82 11.33
CA LEU A 36 2.64 0.83 10.49
C LEU A 36 2.60 2.07 9.60
N ASN A 37 3.68 2.85 9.58
CA ASN A 37 3.82 4.01 8.69
C ASN A 37 5.14 3.96 7.95
N PHE A 38 5.07 4.04 6.62
CA PHE A 38 6.22 3.97 5.72
C PHE A 38 6.58 5.34 5.11
N GLY A 39 6.03 6.46 5.58
CA GLY A 39 6.57 7.77 5.19
C GLY A 39 6.30 8.17 3.74
N ILE A 40 5.38 7.50 3.02
CA ILE A 40 5.13 7.80 1.60
C ILE A 40 4.48 9.20 1.48
N GLY A 41 5.29 10.15 1.02
CA GLY A 41 4.91 11.52 0.74
C GLY A 41 4.10 11.70 -0.54
N GLU A 42 3.89 12.96 -0.92
CA GLU A 42 3.25 13.27 -2.20
C GLU A 42 4.17 12.84 -3.34
N ILE A 43 3.59 12.12 -4.30
CA ILE A 43 4.31 11.70 -5.51
C ILE A 43 4.33 12.90 -6.45
N THR A 44 5.44 13.64 -6.46
CA THR A 44 5.63 14.84 -7.29
C THR A 44 6.48 14.59 -8.54
N ALA A 45 7.11 13.42 -8.60
CA ALA A 45 7.93 13.01 -9.73
C ALA A 45 7.87 11.49 -9.91
N PRO A 46 8.02 11.02 -11.16
CA PRO A 46 8.24 9.61 -11.42
C PRO A 46 9.59 9.16 -10.85
N TRP A 47 9.60 7.97 -10.27
CA TRP A 47 10.79 7.23 -9.83
C TRP A 47 11.65 7.93 -8.77
N ASP A 48 11.01 8.53 -7.77
CA ASP A 48 11.69 8.98 -6.55
C ASP A 48 12.21 7.76 -5.75
N PRO A 49 13.53 7.62 -5.53
CA PRO A 49 14.11 6.48 -4.82
C PRO A 49 13.63 6.32 -3.37
N GLU A 50 13.27 7.42 -2.71
CA GLU A 50 12.73 7.37 -1.35
C GLU A 50 11.33 6.76 -1.36
N ILE A 51 10.49 7.18 -2.30
CA ILE A 51 9.14 6.63 -2.49
C ILE A 51 9.22 5.14 -2.85
N GLU A 52 10.13 4.75 -3.74
CA GLU A 52 10.34 3.36 -4.11
C GLU A 52 10.67 2.49 -2.89
N ARG A 53 11.67 2.90 -2.08
CA ARG A 53 12.05 2.17 -0.86
C ARG A 53 10.88 2.02 0.11
N ASN A 54 10.10 3.07 0.29
CA ASN A 54 8.96 3.07 1.18
C ASN A 54 7.81 2.20 0.67
N VAL A 55 7.58 2.17 -0.65
CA VAL A 55 6.63 1.25 -1.30
C VAL A 55 7.10 -0.20 -1.13
N ILE A 56 8.39 -0.50 -1.32
CA ILE A 56 8.95 -1.84 -1.12
C ILE A 56 8.71 -2.30 0.32
N GLY A 57 9.04 -1.48 1.33
CA GLY A 57 8.80 -1.82 2.73
C GLY A 57 7.32 -2.08 3.05
N ALA A 58 6.43 -1.26 2.47
CA ALA A 58 4.99 -1.47 2.59
C ALA A 58 4.54 -2.82 1.97
N LEU A 59 5.08 -3.19 0.81
CA LEU A 59 4.78 -4.47 0.15
C LEU A 59 5.31 -5.67 0.94
N GLN A 60 6.51 -5.57 1.52
CA GLN A 60 7.07 -6.60 2.40
C GLN A 60 6.19 -6.82 3.63
N ALA A 61 5.75 -5.74 4.28
CA ALA A 61 4.81 -5.83 5.39
C ALA A 61 3.47 -6.45 4.98
N LEU A 62 3.00 -6.19 3.75
CA LEU A 62 1.79 -6.79 3.20
C LEU A 62 1.97 -8.27 2.86
N ALA A 63 3.15 -8.71 2.43
CA ALA A 63 3.43 -10.08 2.05
C ALA A 63 3.55 -11.03 3.25
N GLU A 64 3.93 -10.50 4.41
CA GLU A 64 4.18 -11.24 5.64
C GLU A 64 2.89 -11.80 6.28
N ALA A 65 2.78 -13.13 6.40
CA ALA A 65 1.61 -13.82 6.94
C ALA A 65 1.38 -13.51 8.43
N SER A 66 2.45 -13.31 9.20
CA SER A 66 2.33 -13.00 10.63
C SER A 66 1.61 -11.67 10.88
N ASN A 67 1.64 -10.75 9.90
CA ASN A 67 0.89 -9.49 9.94
C ASN A 67 -0.62 -9.69 9.73
N GLY A 68 -1.05 -10.83 9.17
CA GLY A 68 -2.46 -11.19 9.04
C GLY A 68 -3.26 -10.19 8.20
N ARG A 69 -4.42 -9.75 8.69
CA ARG A 69 -5.29 -8.81 7.98
C ARG A 69 -4.82 -7.37 8.20
N ILE A 70 -4.47 -6.70 7.09
CA ILE A 70 -3.91 -5.35 7.09
C ILE A 70 -4.87 -4.39 6.39
N LEU A 71 -5.19 -3.28 7.05
CA LEU A 71 -5.87 -2.15 6.40
C LEU A 71 -4.83 -1.21 5.78
N VAL A 72 -4.88 -0.99 4.47
CA VAL A 72 -3.96 -0.10 3.75
C VAL A 72 -4.66 1.20 3.36
N THR A 73 -4.19 2.35 3.85
CA THR A 73 -4.80 3.64 3.52
C THR A 73 -3.81 4.81 3.59
N CYS A 74 -4.06 5.86 2.82
CA CYS A 74 -3.50 7.20 3.05
C CYS A 74 -4.61 8.09 3.64
N THR A 75 -4.48 9.42 3.54
CA THR A 75 -5.51 10.36 4.04
C THR A 75 -6.89 10.12 3.42
N MET A 76 -6.94 9.81 2.12
CA MET A 76 -8.22 9.58 1.39
C MET A 76 -8.31 8.18 0.78
N GLY A 77 -7.30 7.33 0.97
CA GLY A 77 -7.27 5.99 0.36
C GLY A 77 -7.21 5.96 -1.18
N ARG A 78 -6.77 7.06 -1.82
CA ARG A 78 -6.77 7.21 -3.28
C ARG A 78 -5.38 7.02 -3.88
N HIS A 79 -4.64 8.10 -4.01
CA HIS A 79 -3.35 8.23 -4.71
C HIS A 79 -2.26 7.26 -4.19
N ARG A 80 -1.63 7.58 -3.05
CA ARG A 80 -0.58 6.74 -2.44
C ARG A 80 -1.00 5.29 -2.21
N THR A 81 -2.24 5.10 -1.74
CA THR A 81 -2.84 3.77 -1.58
C THR A 81 -2.91 3.03 -2.89
N GLY A 82 -3.41 3.67 -3.93
CA GLY A 82 -3.49 3.11 -5.27
C GLY A 82 -2.11 2.77 -5.82
N THR A 83 -1.07 3.55 -5.54
CA THR A 83 0.30 3.24 -5.98
C THR A 83 0.81 1.96 -5.32
N VAL A 84 0.70 1.84 -4.00
CA VAL A 84 1.10 0.61 -3.29
C VAL A 84 0.28 -0.59 -3.75
N ILE A 85 -1.05 -0.45 -3.85
CA ILE A 85 -1.91 -1.53 -4.35
C ILE A 85 -1.59 -1.87 -5.81
N GLY A 86 -1.28 -0.88 -6.64
CA GLY A 86 -0.85 -1.07 -8.02
C GLY A 86 0.44 -1.88 -8.10
N CYS A 87 1.46 -1.54 -7.31
CA CYS A 87 2.69 -2.34 -7.22
C CYS A 87 2.43 -3.74 -6.65
N LEU A 88 1.48 -3.89 -5.71
CA LEU A 88 1.04 -5.19 -5.24
C LEU A 88 0.44 -6.04 -6.37
N ARG A 89 -0.42 -5.46 -7.23
CA ARG A 89 -0.95 -6.16 -8.42
C ARG A 89 0.16 -6.57 -9.37
N ARG A 90 1.20 -5.74 -9.52
CA ARG A 90 2.38 -6.09 -10.32
C ARG A 90 3.14 -7.27 -9.72
N LEU A 91 3.26 -7.36 -8.39
CA LEU A 91 3.81 -8.54 -7.69
C LEU A 91 2.92 -9.77 -7.90
N GLN A 92 1.60 -9.61 -7.94
CA GLN A 92 0.63 -10.66 -8.21
C GLN A 92 0.55 -11.07 -9.70
N ASN A 93 1.53 -10.66 -10.52
CA ASN A 93 1.56 -10.90 -11.96
C ASN A 93 0.30 -10.44 -12.73
N TRP A 94 -0.42 -9.43 -12.23
CA TRP A 94 -1.50 -8.81 -13.00
C TRP A 94 -0.97 -8.09 -14.24
N SER A 95 -1.79 -8.09 -15.30
CA SER A 95 -1.52 -7.27 -16.48
C SER A 95 -1.50 -5.78 -16.11
N ILE A 96 -0.67 -5.00 -16.80
CA ILE A 96 -0.60 -3.55 -16.56
C ILE A 96 -1.95 -2.87 -16.83
N THR A 97 -2.68 -3.33 -17.85
CA THR A 97 -4.02 -2.83 -18.21
C THR A 97 -5.03 -3.04 -17.08
N SER A 98 -5.08 -4.25 -16.51
CA SER A 98 -5.98 -4.57 -15.38
C SER A 98 -5.61 -3.74 -14.15
N THR A 99 -4.32 -3.60 -13.87
CA THR A 99 -3.80 -2.80 -12.76
C THR A 99 -4.22 -1.34 -12.88
N PHE A 100 -4.05 -0.75 -14.07
CA PHE A 100 -4.43 0.64 -14.34
C PHE A 100 -5.94 0.86 -14.31
N ALA A 101 -6.73 -0.13 -14.74
CA ALA A 101 -8.18 -0.08 -14.65
C ALA A 101 -8.66 -0.05 -13.19
N GLU A 102 -8.09 -0.89 -12.32
CA GLU A 102 -8.36 -0.85 -10.88
C GLU A 102 -7.95 0.50 -10.27
N TYR A 103 -6.72 0.95 -10.54
CA TYR A 103 -6.21 2.22 -10.06
C TYR A 103 -7.17 3.39 -10.35
N ARG A 104 -7.51 3.57 -11.63
CA ARG A 104 -8.37 4.66 -12.09
C ARG A 104 -9.77 4.60 -11.50
N ARG A 105 -10.28 3.41 -11.20
CA ARG A 105 -11.59 3.22 -10.56
C ARG A 105 -11.62 3.81 -9.15
N PHE A 106 -10.52 3.75 -8.40
CA PHE A 106 -10.45 4.21 -7.01
C PHE A 106 -9.88 5.63 -6.85
N THR A 107 -9.07 6.14 -7.78
CA THR A 107 -8.49 7.49 -7.67
C THR A 107 -9.36 8.61 -8.25
N GLY A 108 -10.23 8.30 -9.21
CA GLY A 108 -11.08 9.30 -9.88
C GLY A 108 -10.32 10.16 -10.90
N GLY A 109 -10.99 11.19 -11.42
CA GLY A 109 -10.66 11.86 -12.70
C GLY A 109 -9.63 13.00 -12.71
N ASN A 110 -8.79 13.19 -11.67
CA ASN A 110 -7.77 14.25 -11.72
C ASN A 110 -6.53 13.79 -12.52
N ARG A 111 -6.51 14.11 -13.82
CA ARG A 111 -5.60 13.53 -14.81
C ARG A 111 -4.11 13.78 -14.58
N TYR A 112 -3.72 14.88 -13.92
CA TYR A 112 -2.30 15.27 -13.82
C TYR A 112 -1.53 14.49 -12.74
N LYS A 113 -2.09 14.30 -11.55
CA LYS A 113 -1.46 13.50 -10.48
C LYS A 113 -1.34 12.01 -10.83
N VAL A 114 -2.26 11.53 -11.66
CA VAL A 114 -2.36 10.12 -12.04
C VAL A 114 -1.22 9.65 -12.94
N ILE A 115 -0.56 10.54 -13.69
CA ILE A 115 0.48 10.11 -14.66
C ILE A 115 1.72 9.60 -13.93
N ASP A 116 2.25 10.37 -12.99
CA ASP A 116 3.47 9.99 -12.24
C ASP A 116 3.24 8.73 -11.40
N GLU A 117 2.03 8.60 -10.84
CA GLU A 117 1.61 7.43 -10.05
C GLU A 117 1.51 6.16 -10.92
N LEU A 118 0.92 6.27 -12.12
CA LEU A 118 0.86 5.15 -13.07
C LEU A 118 2.24 4.77 -13.59
N HIS A 119 3.11 5.76 -13.81
CA HIS A 119 4.48 5.51 -14.24
C HIS A 119 5.29 4.78 -13.18
N ASN A 120 5.11 5.13 -11.90
CA ASN A 120 5.70 4.39 -10.79
C ASN A 120 5.23 2.94 -10.75
N ILE A 121 3.94 2.67 -10.98
CA ILE A 121 3.41 1.29 -11.05
C ILE A 121 3.98 0.54 -12.26
N GLU A 122 4.16 1.21 -13.40
CA GLU A 122 4.69 0.61 -14.62
C GLU A 122 6.16 0.21 -14.48
N GLN A 123 6.98 1.11 -13.95
CA GLN A 123 8.43 0.93 -13.79
C GLN A 123 8.81 0.10 -12.57
N PHE A 124 7.88 -0.13 -11.65
CA PHE A 124 8.12 -0.92 -10.45
C PHE A 124 8.80 -2.25 -10.78
N ASN A 125 10.01 -2.44 -10.24
CA ASN A 125 10.78 -3.66 -10.37
C ASN A 125 10.33 -4.67 -9.33
N ARG A 126 9.64 -5.73 -9.75
CA ARG A 126 9.15 -6.77 -8.84
C ARG A 126 10.26 -7.47 -8.06
N SER A 127 11.44 -7.60 -8.66
CA SER A 127 12.57 -8.30 -8.06
C SER A 127 13.25 -7.52 -6.94
N SER A 128 12.89 -6.24 -6.72
CA SER A 128 13.41 -5.46 -5.60
C SER A 128 12.68 -5.73 -4.28
N VAL A 129 11.57 -6.49 -4.30
CA VAL A 129 10.85 -6.89 -3.10
C VAL A 129 11.34 -8.24 -2.63
N GLU A 130 12.01 -8.26 -1.48
CA GLU A 130 12.34 -9.49 -0.79
C GLU A 130 11.08 -10.06 -0.16
N LEU A 131 10.54 -11.12 -0.75
CA LEU A 131 9.37 -11.82 -0.23
C LEU A 131 9.80 -12.83 0.86
N PRO A 132 8.98 -13.04 1.90
CA PRO A 132 9.25 -14.07 2.90
C PRO A 132 9.25 -15.47 2.25
N GLU A 133 9.65 -16.49 3.00
CA GLU A 133 9.52 -17.88 2.55
C GLU A 133 8.06 -18.23 2.24
N LEU A 134 7.84 -19.21 1.36
CA LEU A 134 6.48 -19.53 0.87
C LEU A 134 5.49 -19.83 2.01
N GLU A 135 5.95 -20.46 3.08
CA GLU A 135 5.17 -20.79 4.27
C GLU A 135 4.77 -19.56 5.10
N ASP A 136 5.61 -18.53 5.10
CA ASP A 136 5.40 -17.27 5.81
C ASP A 136 4.76 -16.18 4.93
N ARG A 137 4.44 -16.49 3.68
CA ARG A 137 3.67 -15.59 2.79
C ARG A 137 2.19 -15.65 3.10
N GLN A 138 1.53 -14.51 2.96
CA GLN A 138 0.08 -14.44 2.93
C GLN A 138 -0.49 -15.42 1.88
N ALA A 139 -1.55 -16.14 2.25
CA ALA A 139 -2.17 -17.17 1.40
C ALA A 139 -2.55 -16.65 0.00
N TRP A 140 -3.01 -15.40 -0.11
CA TRP A 140 -3.38 -14.78 -1.38
C TRP A 140 -2.18 -14.41 -2.28
N LEU A 141 -0.94 -14.54 -1.79
CA LEU A 141 0.30 -14.28 -2.53
C LEU A 141 1.08 -15.58 -2.84
N GLN A 142 0.69 -16.73 -2.28
CA GLN A 142 1.42 -17.99 -2.48
C GLN A 142 1.27 -18.54 -3.91
N GLU A 143 0.18 -18.19 -4.60
CA GLU A 143 -0.14 -18.65 -5.97
C GLU A 143 0.22 -17.62 -7.06
N ALA A 144 0.86 -16.51 -6.66
CA ALA A 144 1.16 -15.37 -7.52
C ALA A 144 2.39 -15.59 -8.43
#